data_AF-A0A093XZ44-F1
#
_entry.id   AF-A0A093XZ44-F1
#
_cell.length_a   1.000
_cell.length_b   1.000
_cell.length_c   1.000
_cell.angle_alpha   90.00
_cell.angle_beta   90.00
_cell.angle_gamma   90.00
#
_symmetry.space_group_name_H-M   'P 1'
#
loop_
_entity.id
_entity.type
_entity.pdbx_description
1 polymer ?
#
loop_
_entity_poly.entity_id
_entity_poly.type
_entity_poly.pdbx_seq_one_letter_code
_entity_poly.pdbx_strand_id
1 'polypeptide(L)'
;DCFSRAVTLLESHHRLYILSRLYQSRKLAGEVLATWRRIIEGARDDGAEFIDGEIRVREYLAIIRNPALVQEFGLWLASRNPGLGIQVFADPRARVSFPPAEVVSMLRERAPNAVTAYLEHLVFARDMPQHGDELLAHYLDVVLGHLRDSPTARETLKGGYETYRELATPKPPFRAWMAEYHSELAEEPWWGARLRMLQLLGAEGADYDVDACCVRGGVLMKTHYVCW
;
A
#
# COMPACT_ATOMS: atom_id res chain seq x y z
N ASP A 1 -2.53 -42.73 -12.93
CA ASP A 1 -2.80 -42.33 -11.54
C ASP A 1 -4.18 -41.67 -11.48
N CYS A 2 -4.99 -41.95 -10.45
CA CYS A 2 -6.34 -41.41 -10.32
C CYS A 2 -6.33 -39.90 -10.06
N PHE A 3 -5.30 -39.40 -9.38
CA PHE A 3 -5.15 -37.98 -9.07
C PHE A 3 -4.92 -37.13 -10.33
N SER A 4 -3.96 -37.53 -11.18
CA SER A 4 -3.69 -36.82 -12.43
C SER A 4 -4.92 -36.78 -13.35
N ARG A 5 -5.68 -37.88 -13.42
CA ARG A 5 -6.92 -37.94 -14.20
C ARG A 5 -7.99 -37.00 -13.66
N ALA A 6 -8.12 -36.87 -12.33
CA ALA A 6 -9.05 -35.93 -11.71
C ALA A 6 -8.65 -34.47 -12.00
N VAL A 7 -7.36 -34.15 -11.96
CA VAL A 7 -6.84 -32.81 -12.32
C VAL A 7 -7.21 -32.48 -13.76
N THR A 8 -6.92 -33.38 -14.71
CA THR A 8 -7.27 -33.17 -16.14
C THR A 8 -8.76 -32.94 -16.35
N LEU A 9 -9.61 -33.70 -15.66
CA LEU A 9 -11.07 -33.57 -15.78
C LEU A 9 -11.57 -32.23 -15.22
N LEU A 10 -11.06 -31.78 -14.08
CA LEU A 10 -11.46 -30.51 -13.48
C LEU A 10 -10.99 -29.31 -14.30
N GLU A 11 -9.78 -29.37 -14.87
CA GLU A 11 -9.27 -28.36 -15.81
C GLU A 11 -10.13 -28.31 -17.10
N SER A 12 -10.46 -29.48 -17.70
CA SER A 12 -11.24 -29.52 -18.95
C SER A 12 -12.67 -29.01 -18.80
N HIS A 13 -13.23 -29.12 -17.60
CA HIS A 13 -14.56 -28.60 -17.27
C HIS A 13 -14.53 -27.22 -16.60
N HIS A 14 -13.38 -26.55 -16.56
CA HIS A 14 -13.23 -25.22 -15.95
C HIS A 14 -13.77 -25.16 -14.51
N ARG A 15 -13.52 -26.21 -13.71
CA ARG A 15 -13.89 -26.28 -12.29
C ARG A 15 -12.67 -25.98 -11.43
N LEU A 16 -12.10 -24.79 -11.61
CA LEU A 16 -10.84 -24.37 -10.99
C LEU A 16 -10.96 -24.26 -9.47
N TYR A 17 -12.09 -23.77 -8.93
CA TYR A 17 -12.23 -23.73 -7.48
C TYR A 17 -12.25 -25.14 -6.86
N ILE A 18 -12.94 -26.09 -7.49
CA ILE A 18 -12.95 -27.49 -7.06
C ILE A 18 -11.57 -28.13 -7.21
N LEU A 19 -10.83 -27.78 -8.26
CA LEU A 19 -9.43 -28.18 -8.42
C LEU A 19 -8.56 -27.68 -7.25
N SER A 20 -8.74 -26.44 -6.81
CA SER A 20 -8.04 -25.93 -5.64
C SER A 20 -8.35 -26.74 -4.37
N ARG A 21 -9.59 -27.22 -4.21
CA ARG A 21 -9.98 -28.12 -3.09
C ARG A 21 -9.29 -29.48 -3.17
N LEU A 22 -9.14 -30.02 -4.38
CA LEU A 22 -8.38 -31.24 -4.62
C LEU A 22 -6.90 -31.04 -4.24
N TYR A 23 -6.29 -29.91 -4.63
CA TYR A 23 -4.92 -29.58 -4.22
C TYR A 23 -4.77 -29.38 -2.71
N GLN A 24 -5.73 -28.75 -2.04
CA GLN A 24 -5.75 -28.63 -0.57
C GLN A 24 -5.72 -30.01 0.11
N SER A 25 -6.49 -30.99 -0.39
CA SER A 25 -6.52 -32.35 0.17
C SER A 25 -5.16 -33.06 0.13
N ARG A 26 -4.28 -32.65 -0.80
CA ARG A 26 -2.91 -33.17 -0.96
C ARG A 26 -1.84 -32.25 -0.35
N LYS A 27 -2.24 -31.19 0.37
CA LYS A 27 -1.34 -30.19 0.96
C LYS A 27 -0.46 -29.47 -0.07
N LEU A 28 -0.92 -29.34 -1.31
CA LEU A 28 -0.21 -28.66 -2.39
C LEU A 28 -0.50 -27.15 -2.36
N ALA A 29 -0.02 -26.44 -1.33
CA ALA A 29 -0.37 -25.04 -1.08
C ALA A 29 -0.03 -24.10 -2.26
N GLY A 30 1.10 -24.34 -2.95
CA GLY A 30 1.48 -23.54 -4.13
C GLY A 30 0.46 -23.66 -5.26
N GLU A 31 0.00 -24.88 -5.56
CA GLU A 31 -1.02 -25.13 -6.59
C GLU A 31 -2.37 -24.51 -6.23
N VAL A 32 -2.74 -24.53 -4.94
CA VAL A 32 -3.96 -23.86 -4.44
C VAL A 32 -3.91 -22.36 -4.72
N LEU A 33 -2.83 -21.71 -4.29
CA LEU A 33 -2.65 -20.26 -4.46
C LEU A 33 -2.53 -19.87 -5.94
N ALA A 34 -1.82 -20.66 -6.75
CA ALA A 34 -1.72 -20.44 -8.19
C ALA A 34 -3.08 -20.57 -8.89
N THR A 35 -3.90 -21.54 -8.48
CA THR A 35 -5.27 -21.72 -9.01
C THR A 35 -6.17 -20.56 -8.61
N TRP A 36 -6.11 -20.11 -7.36
CA TRP A 36 -6.88 -18.95 -6.90
C TRP A 36 -6.47 -17.65 -7.60
N ARG A 37 -5.17 -17.44 -7.79
CA ARG A 37 -4.64 -16.34 -8.59
C ARG A 37 -5.20 -16.36 -10.01
N ARG A 38 -5.19 -17.51 -10.69
CA ARG A 38 -5.79 -17.66 -12.03
C ARG A 38 -7.25 -17.22 -12.05
N ILE A 39 -8.06 -17.65 -11.08
CA ILE A 39 -9.49 -17.27 -11.00
C ILE A 39 -9.64 -15.76 -10.79
N ILE A 40 -8.87 -15.16 -9.88
CA ILE A 40 -8.92 -13.71 -9.58
C ILE A 40 -8.46 -12.87 -10.78
N GLU A 41 -7.51 -13.38 -11.56
CA GLU A 41 -7.01 -12.75 -12.79
C GLU A 41 -7.95 -12.99 -13.99
N GLY A 42 -9.11 -13.65 -13.80
CA GLY A 42 -10.17 -13.75 -14.79
C GLY A 42 -10.23 -15.08 -15.55
N ALA A 43 -9.50 -16.11 -15.10
CA ALA A 43 -9.65 -17.45 -15.68
C ALA A 43 -11.08 -17.96 -15.46
N ARG A 44 -11.61 -18.63 -16.49
CA ARG A 44 -12.96 -19.20 -16.48
C ARG A 44 -13.10 -20.24 -15.37
N ASP A 45 -14.07 -20.03 -14.49
CA ASP A 45 -14.50 -20.99 -13.46
C ASP A 45 -16.04 -21.11 -13.50
N ASP A 46 -16.54 -22.21 -14.06
CA ASP A 46 -17.97 -22.40 -14.33
C ASP A 46 -18.79 -22.70 -13.04
N GLY A 47 -18.12 -22.87 -11.89
CA GLY A 47 -18.76 -23.15 -10.61
C GLY A 47 -19.10 -21.92 -9.76
N ALA A 48 -18.40 -20.79 -9.97
CA ALA A 48 -18.58 -19.52 -9.25
C ALA A 48 -18.60 -19.62 -7.71
N GLU A 49 -18.06 -20.70 -7.12
CA GLU A 49 -18.06 -20.88 -5.66
C GLU A 49 -16.93 -20.09 -4.95
N PHE A 50 -15.99 -19.52 -5.71
CA PHE A 50 -14.87 -18.74 -5.21
C PHE A 50 -15.23 -17.25 -5.05
N ILE A 51 -16.05 -16.97 -4.04
CA ILE A 51 -16.46 -15.60 -3.65
C ILE A 51 -15.40 -14.99 -2.72
N ASP A 52 -15.17 -13.68 -2.84
CA ASP A 52 -14.20 -12.91 -2.04
C ASP A 52 -12.78 -13.48 -2.11
N GLY A 53 -12.34 -13.80 -3.33
CA GLY A 53 -11.10 -14.55 -3.56
C GLY A 53 -9.85 -13.94 -2.92
N GLU A 54 -9.71 -12.62 -2.93
CA GLU A 54 -8.58 -11.92 -2.29
C GLU A 54 -8.57 -12.09 -0.76
N ILE A 55 -9.74 -12.06 -0.12
CA ILE A 55 -9.89 -12.31 1.33
C ILE A 55 -9.51 -13.77 1.64
N ARG A 56 -9.96 -14.71 0.82
CA ARG A 56 -9.61 -16.14 0.97
C ARG A 56 -8.11 -16.38 0.81
N VAL A 57 -7.46 -15.71 -0.15
CA VAL A 57 -6.00 -15.77 -0.31
C VAL A 57 -5.32 -15.29 0.97
N ARG A 58 -5.69 -14.11 1.48
CA ARG A 58 -5.14 -13.56 2.74
C ARG A 58 -5.28 -14.56 3.90
N GLU A 59 -6.47 -15.12 4.09
CA GLU A 59 -6.74 -16.09 5.16
C GLU A 59 -5.91 -17.37 5.03
N TYR A 60 -5.74 -17.85 3.81
CA TYR A 60 -4.96 -19.05 3.56
C TYR A 60 -3.45 -18.80 3.76
N LEU A 61 -2.95 -17.62 3.38
CA LEU A 61 -1.56 -17.23 3.63
C LEU A 61 -1.24 -17.18 5.13
N ALA A 62 -2.19 -16.75 5.97
CA ALA A 62 -2.00 -16.69 7.42
C ALA A 62 -1.69 -18.07 8.05
N ILE A 63 -2.16 -19.18 7.46
CA ILE A 63 -1.95 -20.54 7.96
C ILE A 63 -0.79 -21.29 7.29
N ILE A 64 -0.23 -20.76 6.19
CA ILE A 64 0.88 -21.38 5.45
C ILE A 64 2.20 -21.18 6.20
N ARG A 65 3.03 -22.23 6.24
CA ARG A 65 4.36 -22.21 6.88
C ARG A 65 5.52 -21.98 5.92
N ASN A 66 5.28 -22.02 4.61
CA ASN A 66 6.32 -21.82 3.61
C ASN A 66 6.52 -20.31 3.37
N PRO A 67 7.66 -19.72 3.81
CA PRO A 67 7.88 -18.29 3.68
C PRO A 67 7.94 -17.82 2.23
N ALA A 68 8.46 -18.63 1.31
CA ALA A 68 8.54 -18.27 -0.11
C ALA A 68 7.14 -18.07 -0.72
N LEU A 69 6.18 -18.93 -0.37
CA LEU A 69 4.79 -18.78 -0.82
C LEU A 69 4.11 -17.57 -0.18
N VAL A 70 4.35 -17.32 1.12
CA VAL A 70 3.79 -16.15 1.82
C VAL A 70 4.32 -14.86 1.20
N GLN A 71 5.61 -14.81 0.91
CA GLN A 71 6.24 -13.67 0.25
C GLN A 71 5.70 -13.48 -1.17
N GLU A 72 5.71 -14.51 -2.01
CA GLU A 72 5.31 -14.41 -3.41
C GLU A 72 3.85 -13.95 -3.56
N PHE A 73 2.94 -14.63 -2.88
CA PHE A 73 1.50 -14.36 -3.00
C PHE A 73 1.07 -13.17 -2.12
N GLY A 74 1.76 -12.89 -1.02
CA GLY A 74 1.56 -11.67 -0.24
C GLY A 74 1.91 -10.41 -1.04
N LEU A 75 3.03 -10.43 -1.77
CA LEU A 75 3.43 -9.32 -2.64
C LEU A 75 2.50 -9.17 -3.84
N TRP A 76 2.09 -10.28 -4.46
CA TRP A 76 1.07 -10.25 -5.50
C TRP A 76 -0.24 -9.62 -4.97
N LEU A 77 -0.72 -10.05 -3.80
CA LEU A 77 -1.93 -9.49 -3.19
C LEU A 77 -1.76 -8.00 -2.87
N ALA A 78 -0.61 -7.58 -2.34
CA ALA A 78 -0.32 -6.17 -2.05
C ALA A 78 -0.27 -5.30 -3.31
N SER A 79 0.28 -5.80 -4.41
CA SER A 79 0.32 -5.07 -5.67
C SER A 79 -1.08 -4.79 -6.24
N ARG A 80 -2.03 -5.70 -5.98
CA ARG A 80 -3.40 -5.64 -6.50
C ARG A 80 -4.37 -4.94 -5.54
N ASN A 81 -4.27 -5.27 -4.26
CA ASN A 81 -5.09 -4.73 -3.18
C ASN A 81 -4.18 -4.45 -1.97
N PRO A 82 -3.60 -3.23 -1.89
CA PRO A 82 -2.72 -2.85 -0.80
C PRO A 82 -3.32 -3.11 0.58
N GLY A 83 -4.60 -2.78 0.78
CA GLY A 83 -5.27 -2.90 2.07
C GLY A 83 -5.33 -4.33 2.61
N LEU A 84 -5.53 -5.32 1.73
CA LEU A 84 -5.47 -6.74 2.12
C LEU A 84 -4.04 -7.28 2.14
N GLY A 85 -3.20 -6.88 1.19
CA GLY A 85 -1.84 -7.40 1.08
C GLY A 85 -0.94 -7.03 2.24
N ILE A 86 -1.04 -5.81 2.77
CA ILE A 86 -0.24 -5.40 3.94
C ILE A 86 -0.59 -6.22 5.19
N GLN A 87 -1.84 -6.70 5.30
CA GLN A 87 -2.28 -7.50 6.43
C GLN A 87 -1.58 -8.86 6.45
N VAL A 88 -1.17 -9.40 5.28
CA VAL A 88 -0.41 -10.65 5.21
C VAL A 88 0.92 -10.52 5.96
N PHE A 89 1.58 -9.37 5.86
CA PHE A 89 2.87 -9.11 6.49
C PHE A 89 2.77 -8.57 7.92
N ALA A 90 1.63 -7.98 8.28
CA ALA A 90 1.43 -7.37 9.58
C ALA A 90 0.63 -8.23 10.56
N ASP A 91 0.00 -9.34 10.15
CA ASP A 91 -0.83 -10.16 11.04
C ASP A 91 0.03 -10.92 12.08
N PRO A 92 -0.12 -10.65 13.39
CA PRO A 92 0.64 -11.33 14.44
C PRO A 92 0.25 -12.80 14.59
N ARG A 93 -0.88 -13.23 14.01
CA ARG A 93 -1.34 -14.61 14.03
C ARG A 93 -0.77 -15.43 12.87
N ALA A 94 -0.10 -14.79 11.91
CA ALA A 94 0.49 -15.47 10.77
C ALA A 94 1.56 -16.47 11.22
N ARG A 95 1.62 -17.62 10.54
CA ARG A 95 2.62 -18.67 10.82
C ARG A 95 4.03 -18.28 10.37
N VAL A 96 4.14 -17.32 9.46
CA VAL A 96 5.38 -16.74 8.96
C VAL A 96 5.30 -15.23 9.18
N SER A 97 6.36 -14.63 9.69
CA SER A 97 6.50 -13.19 9.88
C SER A 97 7.84 -12.74 9.30
N PHE A 98 7.87 -11.51 8.81
CA PHE A 98 9.05 -10.88 8.22
C PHE A 98 9.37 -9.59 9.00
N PRO A 99 10.65 -9.24 9.18
CA PRO A 99 11.04 -7.97 9.76
C PRO A 99 10.45 -6.78 8.98
N PRO A 100 9.99 -5.70 9.64
CA PRO A 100 9.40 -4.54 8.94
C PRO A 100 10.29 -3.95 7.85
N ALA A 101 11.59 -3.80 8.09
CA ALA A 101 12.54 -3.29 7.10
C ALA A 101 12.63 -4.18 5.85
N GLU A 102 12.57 -5.51 6.02
CA GLU A 102 12.56 -6.45 4.90
C GLU A 102 11.26 -6.32 4.09
N VAL A 103 10.11 -6.22 4.78
CA VAL A 103 8.81 -6.03 4.12
C VAL A 103 8.79 -4.74 3.31
N VAL A 104 9.29 -3.63 3.86
CA VAL A 104 9.38 -2.37 3.12
C VAL A 104 10.25 -2.53 1.86
N SER A 105 11.40 -3.20 1.95
CA SER A 105 12.26 -3.45 0.78
C SER A 105 11.53 -4.28 -0.28
N MET A 106 10.87 -5.36 0.11
CA MET A 106 10.12 -6.22 -0.81
C MET A 106 8.94 -5.49 -1.47
N LEU A 107 8.21 -4.66 -0.71
CA LEU A 107 7.12 -3.85 -1.24
C LEU A 107 7.64 -2.79 -2.21
N ARG A 108 8.72 -2.08 -1.90
CA ARG A 108 9.31 -1.10 -2.82
C ARG A 108 9.68 -1.71 -4.18
N GLU A 109 10.17 -2.94 -4.19
CA GLU A 109 10.56 -3.65 -5.41
C GLU A 109 9.37 -4.18 -6.21
N ARG A 110 8.38 -4.80 -5.54
CA ARG A 110 7.35 -5.61 -6.22
C ARG A 110 5.91 -5.09 -6.08
N ALA A 111 5.65 -4.22 -5.13
CA ALA A 111 4.33 -3.64 -4.87
C ALA A 111 4.47 -2.20 -4.33
N PRO A 112 5.08 -1.27 -5.11
CA PRO A 112 5.42 0.07 -4.62
C PRO A 112 4.18 0.86 -4.18
N ASN A 113 3.01 0.58 -4.76
CA ASN A 113 1.72 1.15 -4.38
C ASN A 113 1.24 0.76 -2.97
N ALA A 114 1.81 -0.27 -2.36
CA ALA A 114 1.46 -0.71 -1.01
C ALA A 114 2.43 -0.21 0.08
N VAL A 115 3.53 0.46 -0.29
CA VAL A 115 4.54 0.94 0.67
C VAL A 115 3.95 1.95 1.64
N THR A 116 3.23 2.96 1.13
CA THR A 116 2.54 3.96 1.97
C THR A 116 1.59 3.29 2.96
N ALA A 117 0.70 2.42 2.48
CA ALA A 117 -0.28 1.74 3.30
C ALA A 117 0.38 0.87 4.40
N TYR A 118 1.52 0.24 4.10
CA TYR A 118 2.25 -0.55 5.09
C TYR A 118 2.90 0.33 6.16
N LEU A 119 3.59 1.41 5.76
CA LEU A 119 4.23 2.33 6.71
C LEU A 119 3.19 3.05 7.59
N GLU A 120 2.06 3.48 7.02
CA GLU A 120 0.93 4.01 7.78
C GLU A 120 0.40 2.99 8.79
N HIS A 121 0.27 1.73 8.40
CA HIS A 121 -0.17 0.67 9.30
C HIS A 121 0.81 0.42 10.45
N LEU A 122 2.12 0.48 10.19
CA LEU A 122 3.13 0.37 11.24
C LEU A 122 3.02 1.54 12.24
N VAL A 123 2.97 2.77 11.74
CA VAL A 123 2.98 3.96 12.61
C VAL A 123 1.66 4.10 13.36
N PHE A 124 0.52 4.03 12.67
CA PHE A 124 -0.78 4.38 13.25
C PHE A 124 -1.53 3.18 13.83
N ALA A 125 -1.49 2.01 13.19
CA ALA A 125 -2.28 0.86 13.62
C ALA A 125 -1.51 -0.08 14.54
N ARG A 126 -0.17 -0.11 14.45
CA ARG A 126 0.71 -0.91 15.32
C ARG A 126 1.40 -0.12 16.42
N ASP A 127 1.19 1.20 16.45
CA ASP A 127 1.79 2.10 17.44
C ASP A 127 3.33 1.93 17.49
N MET A 128 3.95 1.90 16.30
CA MET A 128 5.41 1.82 16.14
C MET A 128 5.95 3.17 15.64
N PRO A 129 5.99 4.21 16.50
CA PRO A 129 6.35 5.57 16.12
C PRO A 129 7.78 5.69 15.56
N GLN A 130 8.67 4.73 15.85
CA GLN A 130 10.02 4.68 15.28
C GLN A 130 10.06 4.59 13.74
N HIS A 131 8.95 4.22 13.09
CA HIS A 131 8.83 4.25 11.62
C HIS A 131 8.28 5.58 11.09
N GLY A 132 8.02 6.56 11.97
CA GLY A 132 7.47 7.87 11.61
C GLY A 132 8.38 8.67 10.67
N ASP A 133 9.69 8.71 10.94
CA ASP A 133 10.66 9.38 10.05
C ASP A 133 10.72 8.70 8.67
N GLU A 134 10.63 7.37 8.61
CA GLU A 134 10.62 6.64 7.34
C GLU A 134 9.33 6.90 6.55
N LEU A 135 8.18 6.96 7.24
CA LEU A 135 6.90 7.34 6.64
C LEU A 135 6.93 8.78 6.12
N LEU A 136 7.50 9.70 6.91
CA LEU A 136 7.63 11.11 6.54
C LEU A 136 8.53 11.28 5.31
N ALA A 137 9.70 10.64 5.31
CA ALA A 137 10.60 10.63 4.17
C ALA A 137 9.94 10.03 2.93
N HIS A 138 9.14 8.96 3.10
CA HIS A 138 8.41 8.35 1.99
C HIS A 138 7.36 9.28 1.40
N TYR A 139 6.57 9.97 2.23
CA TYR A 139 5.63 10.99 1.73
C TYR A 139 6.33 12.08 0.96
N LEU A 140 7.46 12.56 1.48
CA LEU A 140 8.25 13.57 0.81
C LEU A 140 8.74 13.09 -0.57
N ASP A 141 9.24 11.86 -0.66
CA ASP A 141 9.69 11.27 -1.93
C ASP A 141 8.54 11.16 -2.95
N VAL A 142 7.33 10.79 -2.50
CA VAL A 142 6.13 10.74 -3.36
C VAL A 142 5.76 12.12 -3.88
N VAL A 143 5.72 13.13 -3.00
CA VAL A 143 5.38 14.51 -3.38
C VAL A 143 6.43 15.08 -4.34
N LEU A 144 7.72 15.00 -3.98
CA LEU A 144 8.80 15.53 -4.82
C LEU A 144 8.92 14.81 -6.16
N GLY A 145 8.69 13.50 -6.17
CA GLY A 145 8.65 12.71 -7.40
C GLY A 145 7.62 13.28 -8.38
N HIS A 146 6.40 13.52 -7.91
CA HIS A 146 5.34 14.09 -8.76
C HIS A 146 5.63 15.54 -9.17
N LEU A 147 6.10 16.39 -8.26
CA LEU A 147 6.37 17.80 -8.55
C LEU A 147 7.51 18.01 -9.56
N ARG A 148 8.50 17.11 -9.57
CA ARG A 148 9.59 17.13 -10.54
C ARG A 148 9.05 16.94 -11.96
N ASP A 149 8.09 16.04 -12.12
CA ASP A 149 7.58 15.64 -13.43
C ASP A 149 6.41 16.52 -13.90
N SER A 150 5.72 17.20 -12.98
CA SER A 150 4.51 17.98 -13.26
C SER A 150 4.69 19.49 -12.99
N PRO A 151 4.81 20.33 -14.04
CA PRO A 151 4.81 21.78 -13.91
C PRO A 151 3.48 22.32 -13.36
N THR A 152 2.36 21.73 -13.79
CA THR A 152 1.02 22.12 -13.32
C THR A 152 0.86 21.87 -11.83
N ALA A 153 1.35 20.75 -11.30
CA ALA A 153 1.32 20.51 -9.86
C ALA A 153 2.14 21.54 -9.07
N ARG A 154 3.27 22.01 -9.63
CA ARG A 154 4.06 23.10 -9.02
C ARG A 154 3.30 24.42 -9.02
N GLU A 155 2.61 24.75 -10.11
CA GLU A 155 1.76 25.93 -10.20
C GLU A 155 0.59 25.86 -9.22
N THR A 156 -0.09 24.71 -9.12
CA THR A 156 -1.15 24.46 -8.13
C THR A 156 -0.66 24.70 -6.70
N LEU A 157 0.53 24.18 -6.35
CA LEU A 157 1.11 24.40 -5.02
C LEU A 157 1.38 25.88 -4.74
N LYS A 158 2.00 26.56 -5.70
CA LYS A 158 2.32 27.98 -5.60
C LYS A 158 1.05 28.82 -5.45
N GLY A 159 0.06 28.58 -6.31
CA GLY A 159 -1.22 29.29 -6.29
C GLY A 159 -1.99 29.08 -4.99
N GLY A 160 -1.97 27.88 -4.42
CA GLY A 160 -2.59 27.64 -3.11
C GLY A 160 -1.90 28.36 -1.96
N TYR A 161 -0.58 28.45 -1.98
CA TYR A 161 0.15 29.23 -0.97
C TYR A 161 -0.15 30.73 -1.07
N GLU A 162 -0.13 31.28 -2.29
CA GLU A 162 -0.46 32.68 -2.54
C GLU A 162 -1.91 33.00 -2.10
N THR A 163 -2.87 32.15 -2.47
CA THR A 163 -4.28 32.30 -2.08
C THR A 163 -4.46 32.32 -0.56
N TYR A 164 -3.81 31.40 0.18
CA TYR A 164 -3.90 31.37 1.65
C TYR A 164 -3.28 32.63 2.30
N ARG A 165 -2.21 33.15 1.72
CA ARG A 165 -1.57 34.38 2.22
C ARG A 165 -2.46 35.60 2.07
N GLU A 166 -3.27 35.65 1.02
CA GLU A 166 -4.19 36.74 0.73
C GLU A 166 -5.50 36.70 1.53
N LEU A 167 -5.81 35.59 2.23
CA LEU A 167 -7.02 35.49 3.05
C LEU A 167 -7.12 36.59 4.11
N ALA A 168 -8.32 37.15 4.28
CA ALA A 168 -8.62 38.07 5.37
C ALA A 168 -8.66 37.34 6.72
N THR A 169 -8.36 38.05 7.81
CA THR A 169 -8.46 37.51 9.17
C THR A 169 -9.92 37.44 9.63
N PRO A 170 -10.31 36.41 10.42
CA PRO A 170 -9.46 35.35 10.99
C PRO A 170 -9.17 34.23 9.99
N LYS A 171 -7.90 33.84 9.87
CA LYS A 171 -7.48 32.76 8.96
C LYS A 171 -7.73 31.39 9.59
N PRO A 172 -8.34 30.43 8.86
CA PRO A 172 -8.38 29.04 9.29
C PRO A 172 -6.95 28.47 9.39
N PRO A 173 -6.70 27.43 10.20
CA PRO A 173 -5.42 26.74 10.19
C PRO A 173 -5.07 26.24 8.79
N PHE A 174 -3.82 26.46 8.35
CA PHE A 174 -3.37 26.17 6.99
C PHE A 174 -3.71 24.75 6.53
N ARG A 175 -3.53 23.75 7.42
CA ARG A 175 -3.86 22.35 7.14
C ARG A 175 -5.34 22.14 6.82
N ALA A 176 -6.23 22.72 7.64
CA ALA A 176 -7.67 22.57 7.46
C ALA A 176 -8.13 23.23 6.15
N TRP A 177 -7.66 24.45 5.91
CA TRP A 177 -7.93 25.15 4.66
C TRP A 177 -7.42 24.41 3.43
N MET A 178 -6.21 23.86 3.50
CA MET A 178 -5.62 23.15 2.37
C MET A 178 -6.37 21.86 2.02
N ALA A 179 -6.87 21.14 3.01
CA ALA A 179 -7.68 19.95 2.78
C ALA A 179 -8.98 20.29 2.01
N GLU A 180 -9.52 21.50 2.20
CA GLU A 180 -10.72 21.98 1.52
C GLU A 180 -10.41 22.64 0.16
N TYR A 181 -9.28 23.33 0.05
CA TYR A 181 -8.94 24.19 -1.10
C TYR A 181 -8.79 23.44 -2.43
N HIS A 182 -8.33 22.19 -2.42
CA HIS A 182 -8.30 21.31 -3.60
C HIS A 182 -8.84 19.92 -3.24
N SER A 183 -10.12 19.88 -2.85
CA SER A 183 -10.80 18.61 -2.53
C SER A 183 -10.92 17.68 -3.74
N GLU A 184 -10.92 18.24 -4.95
CA GLU A 184 -10.89 17.49 -6.22
C GLU A 184 -9.59 16.71 -6.44
N LEU A 185 -8.49 17.12 -5.79
CA LEU A 185 -7.22 16.39 -5.81
C LEU A 185 -7.13 15.35 -4.70
N ALA A 186 -8.18 15.13 -3.89
CA ALA A 186 -8.13 14.17 -2.79
C ALA A 186 -7.80 12.74 -3.22
N GLU A 187 -8.18 12.35 -4.44
CA GLU A 187 -7.89 11.04 -5.03
C GLU A 187 -6.46 10.94 -5.59
N GLU A 188 -5.74 12.07 -5.74
CA GLU A 188 -4.36 12.08 -6.24
C GLU A 188 -3.39 11.62 -5.15
N PRO A 189 -2.59 10.56 -5.36
CA PRO A 189 -1.72 9.98 -4.34
C PRO A 189 -0.72 10.98 -3.72
N TRP A 190 -0.20 11.91 -4.54
CA TRP A 190 0.76 12.91 -4.08
C TRP A 190 0.10 13.99 -3.21
N TRP A 191 -1.16 14.34 -3.48
CA TRP A 191 -1.90 15.31 -2.68
C TRP A 191 -2.29 14.70 -1.33
N GLY A 192 -2.77 13.46 -1.33
CA GLY A 192 -3.01 12.68 -0.11
C GLY A 192 -1.74 12.56 0.74
N ALA A 193 -0.62 12.19 0.13
CA ALA A 193 0.69 12.14 0.80
C ALA A 193 1.08 13.48 1.42
N ARG A 194 0.86 14.60 0.72
CA ARG A 194 1.09 15.94 1.26
C ARG A 194 0.24 16.24 2.47
N LEU A 195 -1.08 16.00 2.41
CA LEU A 195 -1.99 16.27 3.53
C LEU A 195 -1.63 15.42 4.75
N ARG A 196 -1.29 14.14 4.56
CA ARG A 196 -0.83 13.24 5.62
C ARG A 196 0.50 13.67 6.22
N MET A 197 1.45 14.09 5.38
CA MET A 197 2.71 14.67 5.84
C MET A 197 2.46 15.91 6.71
N LEU A 198 1.57 16.81 6.28
CA LEU A 198 1.20 17.99 7.08
C LEU A 198 0.52 17.62 8.40
N GLN A 199 -0.27 16.55 8.40
CA GLN A 199 -0.89 16.03 9.61
C GLN A 199 0.15 15.46 10.58
N LEU A 200 1.14 14.70 10.09
CA LEU A 200 2.21 14.14 10.92
C LEU A 200 3.05 15.25 11.57
N LEU A 201 3.46 16.25 10.77
CA LEU A 201 4.29 17.35 11.27
C LEU A 201 3.54 18.32 12.18
N GLY A 202 2.21 18.40 12.06
CA GLY A 202 1.36 19.19 12.94
C GLY A 202 0.86 18.44 14.19
N ALA A 203 1.27 17.19 14.40
CA ALA A 203 0.86 16.41 15.58
C ALA A 203 1.59 16.90 16.85
N GLU A 204 0.86 16.98 17.96
CA GLU A 204 1.44 17.35 19.26
C GLU A 204 2.50 16.30 19.67
N GLY A 205 3.72 16.75 20.02
CA GLY A 205 4.83 15.86 20.40
C GLY A 205 5.64 15.28 19.23
N ALA A 206 5.46 15.79 18.01
CA ALA A 206 6.26 15.44 16.84
C ALA A 206 7.75 15.82 17.02
N ASP A 207 8.59 14.83 17.32
CA ASP A 207 10.06 14.91 17.33
C ASP A 207 10.61 14.21 16.07
N TYR A 208 10.24 14.73 14.90
CA TYR A 208 10.72 14.22 13.62
C TYR A 208 11.96 15.00 13.16
N ASP A 209 12.86 14.34 12.42
CA ASP A 209 14.02 15.01 11.84
C ASP A 209 13.61 15.86 10.61
N VAL A 210 13.09 17.05 10.90
CA VAL A 210 12.66 18.03 9.89
C VAL A 210 13.85 18.52 9.06
N ASP A 211 15.04 18.58 9.65
CA ASP A 211 16.26 19.01 8.96
C ASP A 211 16.69 17.98 7.90
N ALA A 212 16.65 16.68 8.23
CA ALA A 212 16.89 15.62 7.26
C ALA A 212 15.86 15.64 6.12
N CYS A 213 14.58 15.94 6.43
CA CYS A 213 13.54 16.12 5.41
C CYS A 213 13.83 17.31 4.50
N CYS A 214 14.22 18.46 5.06
CA CYS A 214 14.60 19.66 4.31
C CYS A 214 15.82 19.43 3.42
N VAL A 215 16.84 18.71 3.90
CA VAL A 215 18.03 18.35 3.11
C VAL A 215 17.64 17.45 1.94
N ARG A 216 16.80 16.44 2.19
CA ARG A 216 16.29 15.53 1.16
C ARG A 216 15.46 16.24 0.09
N GLY A 217 14.66 17.24 0.49
CA GLY A 217 13.88 18.04 -0.45
C GLY A 217 14.66 19.10 -1.23
N GLY A 218 15.92 19.35 -0.85
CA GLY A 218 16.89 20.10 -1.63
C GLY A 218 16.39 21.45 -2.16
N VAL A 219 16.75 21.75 -3.42
CA VAL A 219 16.41 23.01 -4.09
C VAL A 219 14.90 23.13 -4.36
N LEU A 220 14.17 22.03 -4.52
CA LEU A 220 12.72 22.06 -4.73
C LEU A 220 11.96 22.63 -3.53
N MET A 221 12.39 22.31 -2.30
CA MET A 221 11.83 22.92 -1.09
C MET A 221 12.30 24.38 -0.88
N LYS A 222 13.56 24.70 -1.24
CA LYS A 222 14.12 26.06 -1.12
C LYS A 222 13.61 27.07 -2.15
N THR A 223 13.25 26.62 -3.35
CA THR A 223 12.83 27.51 -4.46
C THR A 223 11.31 27.63 -4.59
N HIS A 224 10.55 26.73 -3.96
CA HIS A 224 9.08 26.68 -4.06
C HIS A 224 8.34 26.56 -2.71
N TYR A 225 8.89 27.15 -1.64
CA TYR A 225 8.19 27.36 -0.36
C TYR A 225 7.61 26.07 0.26
N VAL A 226 8.48 25.12 0.60
CA VAL A 226 8.16 24.06 1.58
C VAL A 226 9.15 24.10 2.75
N CYS A 227 9.58 25.32 3.12
CA CYS A 227 9.91 25.60 4.50
C CYS A 227 8.64 26.16 5.13
N TRP A 228 8.24 25.51 6.22
CA TRP A 228 7.14 25.83 7.11
C TRP A 228 7.05 27.30 7.47
#